data_AF-A0A4Y8AFC5-F1
#
_entry.id   AF-A0A4Y8AFC5-F1
#
_cell.length_a   1.000
_cell.length_b   1.000
_cell.length_c   1.000
_cell.angle_alpha   90.00
_cell.angle_beta   90.00
_cell.angle_gamma   90.00
#
_symmetry.space_group_name_H-M   'P 1'
#
loop_
_entity.id
_entity.type
_entity.pdbx_description
1 polymer ?
#
loop_
_entity_poly.entity_id
_entity_poly.type
_entity_poly.pdbx_seq_one_letter_code
_entity_poly.pdbx_strand_id
1 'polypeptide(L)'
;MIKVDFEFEAETNTNYPIIYSKEAYSKAYEEAVKFKTSFYDADYSDAAKAHLSWYVAYIDGILKGKIYKDEQLVPQLFIVGAIRKEQIREFLNCHLFAAKDYCNHLIENIKPATVRRYDHTLRSLDVDLEQLLVNYEVQIRKSVDRVAPTSWRKPVLSPNDIFSAAKELFYIEDRDTIEDLYLRDLKPMVMFQIRQMVEIFGRQIIGYTDIVDKKDIPVKKFTQVAWEFIAEECKKKSSSRIVLPFPVIFMKTLNSWSNNFVHTSYIHSAYIQYYALHILTLLLKGSGSSFRIYNGNMQRKGHADIMISNYEELKKDFEIYINRRQPGLKVNWLPITQIQAYIISLGSTVPQSLSFWDKIRLFFRRVFGNILGLFNR
;
A
#
# COMPACT_ATOMS: atom_id res chain seq x y z
N MET A 1 25.11 6.97 -0.89
CA MET A 1 23.78 6.40 -1.20
C MET A 1 23.74 5.01 -0.58
N ILE A 2 22.73 4.70 0.23
CA ILE A 2 22.54 3.35 0.79
C ILE A 2 21.46 2.68 -0.03
N LYS A 3 21.74 1.53 -0.66
CA LYS A 3 20.73 0.73 -1.37
C LYS A 3 19.59 0.41 -0.40
N VAL A 4 18.33 0.51 -0.87
CA VAL A 4 17.13 0.07 -0.11
C VAL A 4 16.87 -1.41 -0.31
N ASP A 5 17.91 -2.16 -0.67
CA ASP A 5 17.95 -3.58 -0.44
C ASP A 5 18.69 -3.72 0.90
N PHE A 6 17.94 -4.01 1.97
CA PHE A 6 18.52 -4.38 3.27
C PHE A 6 19.16 -5.77 3.14
N GLU A 7 20.16 -5.92 2.28
CA GLU A 7 20.99 -7.12 2.23
C GLU A 7 22.03 -6.99 3.34
N PHE A 8 21.89 -7.81 4.39
CA PHE A 8 22.98 -8.08 5.32
C PHE A 8 23.32 -9.57 5.25
N GLU A 9 24.61 -9.84 5.06
CA GLU A 9 25.20 -11.15 5.32
C GLU A 9 25.06 -11.42 6.83
N ALA A 10 24.40 -12.52 7.17
CA ALA A 10 24.27 -12.96 8.55
C ALA A 10 25.61 -13.53 9.03
N GLU A 11 26.41 -12.73 9.73
CA GLU A 11 27.49 -13.25 10.56
C GLU A 11 26.94 -13.55 11.96
N THR A 12 26.84 -14.84 12.27
CA THR A 12 26.51 -15.35 13.61
C THR A 12 27.64 -15.00 14.57
N ASN A 13 27.50 -13.93 15.35
CA ASN A 13 28.42 -13.62 16.43
C ASN A 13 27.64 -13.36 17.73
N THR A 14 28.05 -14.05 18.81
CA THR A 14 27.20 -14.37 19.98
C THR A 14 27.25 -13.37 21.14
N ASN A 15 27.69 -12.12 20.93
CA ASN A 15 27.80 -11.12 22.01
C ASN A 15 27.11 -9.80 21.66
N TYR A 16 25.80 -9.85 21.45
CA TYR A 16 24.98 -8.65 21.25
C TYR A 16 23.90 -8.52 22.34
N PRO A 17 23.56 -7.29 22.76
CA PRO A 17 22.51 -7.08 23.76
C PRO A 17 21.17 -7.60 23.23
N ILE A 18 20.61 -8.59 23.94
CA ILE A 18 19.33 -9.21 23.65
C ILE A 18 18.22 -8.19 23.90
N ILE A 19 17.30 -8.03 22.94
CA ILE A 19 16.08 -7.24 23.14
C ILE A 19 15.16 -8.04 24.06
N TYR A 20 15.10 -7.62 25.33
CA TYR A 20 14.53 -8.34 26.50
C TYR A 20 13.05 -8.77 26.41
N SER A 21 12.31 -8.52 25.33
CA SER A 21 10.87 -8.83 25.21
C SER A 21 10.53 -10.07 24.37
N LYS A 22 11.54 -10.79 23.86
CA LYS A 22 11.33 -11.90 22.90
C LYS A 22 11.15 -13.27 23.54
N GLU A 23 11.70 -13.50 24.74
CA GLU A 23 11.73 -14.82 25.38
C GLU A 23 10.34 -15.33 25.79
N ALA A 24 9.54 -14.49 26.44
CA ALA A 24 8.19 -14.87 26.88
C ALA A 24 7.24 -15.16 25.70
N TYR A 25 7.32 -14.34 24.64
CA TYR A 25 6.56 -14.56 23.41
C TYR A 25 6.97 -15.86 22.71
N SER A 26 8.29 -16.12 22.60
CA SER A 26 8.82 -17.32 21.96
C SER A 26 8.38 -18.60 22.69
N LYS A 27 8.39 -18.58 24.03
CA LYS A 27 7.93 -19.71 24.84
C LYS A 27 6.43 -19.98 24.69
N ALA A 28 5.59 -18.95 24.79
CA ALA A 28 4.15 -19.08 24.63
C ALA A 28 3.78 -19.62 23.23
N TYR A 29 4.53 -19.20 22.21
CA TYR A 29 4.40 -19.73 20.86
C TYR A 29 4.72 -21.24 20.77
N GLU A 30 5.88 -21.67 21.30
CA GLU A 30 6.30 -23.07 21.27
C GLU A 30 5.25 -23.99 21.91
N GLU A 31 4.65 -23.54 23.01
CA GLU A 31 3.58 -24.26 23.70
C GLU A 31 2.28 -24.31 22.85
N ALA A 32 1.88 -23.21 22.22
CA ALA A 32 0.66 -23.18 21.39
C ALA A 32 0.74 -24.05 20.13
N VAL A 33 1.89 -24.08 19.45
CA VAL A 33 2.09 -24.95 18.28
C VAL A 33 2.05 -26.42 18.63
N LYS A 34 2.69 -26.78 19.74
CA LYS A 34 2.90 -28.17 20.12
C LYS A 34 1.59 -28.86 20.53
N PHE A 35 0.66 -28.11 21.12
CA PHE A 35 -0.51 -28.71 21.77
C PHE A 35 -1.85 -28.44 21.08
N LYS A 36 -1.92 -27.53 20.09
CA LYS A 36 -3.13 -27.27 19.26
C LYS A 36 -4.48 -27.17 20.04
N THR A 37 -4.52 -26.74 21.31
CA THR A 37 -5.78 -26.56 22.09
C THR A 37 -6.17 -25.09 22.33
N SER A 38 -7.45 -24.84 22.68
CA SER A 38 -7.98 -23.49 22.97
C SER A 38 -7.40 -22.83 24.22
N PHE A 39 -6.92 -23.64 25.18
CA PHE A 39 -6.24 -23.16 26.38
C PHE A 39 -4.96 -22.38 26.01
N TYR A 40 -4.13 -22.96 25.13
CA TYR A 40 -2.90 -22.31 24.67
C TYR A 40 -3.16 -21.19 23.65
N ASP A 41 -4.32 -21.16 22.99
CA ASP A 41 -4.68 -20.05 22.09
C ASP A 41 -4.95 -18.75 22.86
N ALA A 42 -5.48 -18.85 24.08
CA ALA A 42 -5.63 -17.70 24.98
C ALA A 42 -4.25 -17.16 25.39
N ASP A 43 -3.38 -18.04 25.90
CA ASP A 43 -2.02 -17.68 26.31
C ASP A 43 -1.20 -17.10 25.14
N TYR A 44 -1.32 -17.68 23.95
CA TYR A 44 -0.63 -17.18 22.76
C TYR A 44 -1.18 -15.82 22.30
N SER A 45 -2.49 -15.63 22.31
CA SER A 45 -3.13 -14.34 22.03
C SER A 45 -2.63 -13.26 22.99
N ASP A 46 -2.59 -13.56 24.29
CA ASP A 46 -2.17 -12.61 25.31
C ASP A 46 -0.67 -12.29 25.20
N ALA A 47 0.17 -13.31 24.96
CA ALA A 47 1.60 -13.12 24.73
C ALA A 47 1.87 -12.27 23.47
N ALA A 48 1.15 -12.53 22.37
CA ALA A 48 1.26 -11.73 21.14
C ALA A 48 0.87 -10.27 21.40
N LYS A 49 -0.25 -10.02 22.08
CA LYS A 49 -0.68 -8.66 22.44
C LYS A 49 0.32 -7.97 23.35
N ALA A 50 0.88 -8.68 24.34
CA ALA A 50 1.86 -8.13 25.26
C ALA A 50 3.14 -7.71 24.52
N HIS A 51 3.64 -8.56 23.62
CA HIS A 51 4.81 -8.25 22.79
C HIS A 51 4.57 -7.02 21.88
N LEU A 52 3.43 -6.99 21.17
CA LEU A 52 3.07 -5.85 20.33
C LEU A 52 2.89 -4.56 21.15
N SER A 53 2.30 -4.66 22.34
CA SER A 53 2.10 -3.52 23.26
C SER A 53 3.43 -2.96 23.77
N TRP A 54 4.39 -3.85 24.07
CA TRP A 54 5.75 -3.44 24.42
C TRP A 54 6.41 -2.67 23.26
N TYR A 55 6.30 -3.17 22.03
CA TYR A 55 6.85 -2.48 20.86
C TYR A 55 6.22 -1.10 20.70
N VAL A 56 4.89 -1.01 20.80
CA VAL A 56 4.15 0.26 20.72
C VAL A 56 4.67 1.26 21.77
N ALA A 57 4.80 0.84 23.03
CA ALA A 57 5.31 1.68 24.10
C ALA A 57 6.76 2.14 23.85
N TYR A 58 7.61 1.27 23.31
CA TYR A 58 8.98 1.60 22.93
C TYR A 58 9.02 2.69 21.85
N ILE A 59 8.21 2.52 20.79
CA ILE A 59 8.11 3.51 19.70
C ILE A 59 7.53 4.83 20.20
N ASP A 60 6.59 4.81 21.14
CA ASP A 60 6.08 6.04 21.75
C ASP A 60 7.16 6.81 22.52
N GLY A 61 8.08 6.11 23.20
CA GLY A 61 9.26 6.71 23.79
C GLY A 61 10.21 7.37 22.77
N ILE A 62 10.30 6.80 21.56
CA ILE A 62 11.11 7.34 20.46
C ILE A 62 10.44 8.55 19.81
N LEU A 63 9.18 8.42 19.41
CA LEU A 63 8.46 9.41 18.61
C LEU A 63 7.85 10.53 19.47
N LYS A 64 7.74 10.33 20.79
CA LYS A 64 7.24 11.33 21.77
C LYS A 64 5.92 11.96 21.34
N GLY A 65 4.99 11.12 20.86
CA GLY A 65 3.67 11.56 20.39
C GLY A 65 3.66 12.24 19.02
N LYS A 66 4.77 12.24 18.26
CA LYS A 66 4.79 12.76 16.88
C LYS A 66 3.85 11.93 15.99
N ILE A 67 2.92 12.61 15.34
CA ILE A 67 2.00 12.03 14.37
C ILE A 67 2.52 12.32 12.96
N TYR A 68 2.49 11.30 12.11
CA TYR A 68 2.88 11.40 10.70
C TYR A 68 1.64 11.31 9.82
N LYS A 69 1.48 12.28 8.90
CA LYS A 69 0.40 12.27 7.92
C LYS A 69 0.75 11.41 6.71
N ASP A 70 -0.25 11.00 5.94
CA ASP A 70 -0.06 10.21 4.73
C ASP A 70 0.89 10.88 3.72
N GLU A 71 0.85 12.21 3.63
CA GLU A 71 1.77 12.98 2.77
C GLU A 71 3.25 12.83 3.15
N GLN A 72 3.52 12.48 4.41
CA GLN A 72 4.87 12.20 4.92
C GLN A 72 5.19 10.71 4.85
N LEU A 73 4.22 9.83 5.13
CA LEU A 73 4.41 8.39 5.19
C LEU A 73 4.59 7.78 3.80
N VAL A 74 3.69 8.06 2.86
CA VAL A 74 3.68 7.43 1.53
C VAL A 74 5.02 7.55 0.81
N PRO A 75 5.67 8.74 0.72
CA PRO A 75 6.95 8.85 0.01
C PRO A 75 8.11 8.10 0.68
N GLN A 76 8.01 7.82 1.98
CA GLN A 76 9.05 7.09 2.74
C GLN A 76 8.82 5.59 2.65
N LEU A 77 7.58 5.12 2.88
CA LEU A 77 7.24 3.70 2.95
C LEU A 77 7.33 2.99 1.60
N PHE A 78 7.00 3.69 0.51
CA PHE A 78 6.92 3.14 -0.84
C PHE A 78 8.09 3.59 -1.73
N ILE A 79 9.21 3.98 -1.11
CA ILE A 79 10.41 4.35 -1.86
C ILE A 79 10.97 3.15 -2.63
N VAL A 80 11.36 3.39 -3.88
CA VAL A 80 12.03 2.40 -4.73
C VAL A 80 13.44 2.91 -5.02
N GLY A 81 14.46 2.12 -4.66
CA GLY A 81 15.87 2.49 -4.82
C GLY A 81 16.47 3.21 -3.60
N ALA A 82 17.70 3.70 -3.73
CA ALA A 82 18.53 4.12 -2.60
C ALA A 82 18.04 5.37 -1.83
N ILE A 83 18.26 5.38 -0.51
CA ILE A 83 18.02 6.55 0.35
C ILE A 83 19.35 7.28 0.61
N ARG A 84 19.27 8.61 0.74
CA ARG A 84 20.42 9.44 1.09
C ARG A 84 20.61 9.49 2.60
N LYS A 85 21.85 9.66 3.06
CA LYS A 85 22.19 9.58 4.49
C LYS A 85 21.42 10.59 5.34
N GLU A 86 21.21 11.78 4.81
CA GLU A 86 20.46 12.88 5.41
C GLU A 86 18.95 12.58 5.57
N GLN A 87 18.41 11.61 4.83
CA GLN A 87 16.99 11.23 4.87
C GLN A 87 16.70 10.06 5.82
N ILE A 88 17.73 9.34 6.28
CA ILE A 88 17.61 8.11 7.07
C ILE A 88 16.74 8.31 8.32
N ARG A 89 16.89 9.43 9.02
CA ARG A 89 16.14 9.69 10.26
C ARG A 89 14.63 9.78 9.99
N GLU A 90 14.23 10.58 8.99
CA GLU A 90 12.81 10.73 8.68
C GLU A 90 12.25 9.43 8.10
N PHE A 91 13.02 8.75 7.25
CA PHE A 91 12.67 7.43 6.74
C PHE A 91 12.39 6.44 7.88
N LEU A 92 13.35 6.23 8.80
CA LEU A 92 13.18 5.30 9.91
C LEU A 92 12.02 5.70 10.82
N ASN A 93 11.86 6.99 11.15
CA ASN A 93 10.74 7.40 11.98
C ASN A 93 9.37 7.15 11.32
N CYS A 94 9.23 7.36 10.01
CA CYS A 94 8.02 7.02 9.26
C CYS A 94 7.75 5.50 9.29
N HIS A 95 8.79 4.68 9.12
CA HIS A 95 8.65 3.22 9.19
C HIS A 95 8.29 2.73 10.60
N LEU A 96 8.92 3.28 11.65
CA LEU A 96 8.58 2.98 13.05
C LEU A 96 7.12 3.36 13.35
N PHE A 97 6.68 4.53 12.87
CA PHE A 97 5.29 4.98 13.02
C PHE A 97 4.30 4.04 12.32
N ALA A 98 4.56 3.68 11.07
CA ALA A 98 3.70 2.77 10.31
C ALA A 98 3.65 1.36 10.92
N ALA A 99 4.79 0.86 11.40
CA ALA A 99 4.85 -0.42 12.11
C ALA A 99 4.08 -0.38 13.43
N LYS A 100 4.17 0.72 14.20
CA LYS A 100 3.38 0.94 15.41
C LYS A 100 1.87 0.93 15.11
N ASP A 101 1.44 1.62 14.06
CA ASP A 101 0.03 1.66 13.65
C ASP A 101 -0.50 0.25 13.32
N TYR A 102 0.30 -0.55 12.60
CA TYR A 102 -0.06 -1.93 12.33
C TYR A 102 -0.09 -2.81 13.59
N CYS A 103 0.83 -2.61 14.54
CA CYS A 103 0.81 -3.31 15.82
C CYS A 103 -0.48 -2.99 16.61
N ASN A 104 -0.87 -1.72 16.68
CA ASN A 104 -2.13 -1.30 17.30
C ASN A 104 -3.34 -1.98 16.65
N HIS A 105 -3.40 -2.00 15.32
CA HIS A 105 -4.45 -2.71 14.59
C HIS A 105 -4.50 -4.20 14.98
N LEU A 106 -3.35 -4.87 15.07
CA LEU A 106 -3.30 -6.28 15.47
C LEU A 106 -3.73 -6.50 16.93
N ILE A 107 -3.31 -5.64 17.86
CA ILE A 107 -3.70 -5.72 19.29
C ILE A 107 -5.23 -5.69 19.45
N GLU A 108 -5.90 -4.81 18.72
CA GLU A 108 -7.36 -4.66 18.75
C GLU A 108 -8.11 -5.84 18.11
N ASN A 109 -7.52 -6.49 17.11
CA ASN A 109 -8.21 -7.47 16.28
C ASN A 109 -7.88 -8.93 16.60
N ILE A 110 -6.73 -9.22 17.20
CA ILE A 110 -6.36 -10.57 17.62
C ILE A 110 -7.29 -11.03 18.75
N LYS A 111 -7.85 -12.22 18.59
CA LYS A 111 -8.69 -12.90 19.57
C LYS A 111 -8.19 -14.33 19.74
N PRO A 112 -8.36 -14.95 20.92
CA PRO A 112 -7.98 -16.35 21.12
C PRO A 112 -8.53 -17.28 20.04
N ALA A 113 -9.80 -17.12 19.67
CA ALA A 113 -10.45 -17.95 18.65
C ALA A 113 -9.88 -17.81 17.23
N THR A 114 -9.08 -16.78 16.95
CA THR A 114 -8.55 -16.50 15.59
C THR A 114 -7.04 -16.32 15.56
N VAL A 115 -6.34 -16.39 16.68
CA VAL A 115 -4.91 -16.02 16.79
C VAL A 115 -4.03 -16.87 15.88
N ARG A 116 -4.36 -18.15 15.67
CA ARG A 116 -3.61 -19.04 14.79
C ARG A 116 -3.58 -18.58 13.34
N ARG A 117 -4.63 -17.91 12.87
CA ARG A 117 -4.69 -17.30 11.53
C ARG A 117 -3.64 -16.20 11.34
N TYR A 118 -3.13 -15.65 12.45
CA TYR A 118 -2.12 -14.61 12.45
C TYR A 118 -0.70 -15.14 12.61
N ASP A 119 -0.45 -16.44 12.82
CA ASP A 119 0.89 -16.94 13.18
C ASP A 119 1.98 -16.48 12.20
N HIS A 120 1.82 -16.78 10.92
CA HIS A 120 2.76 -16.32 9.89
C HIS A 120 2.89 -14.79 9.82
N THR A 121 1.81 -14.07 10.13
CA THR A 121 1.80 -12.60 10.23
C THR A 121 2.69 -12.12 11.34
N LEU A 122 2.47 -12.64 12.55
CA LEU A 122 3.14 -12.22 13.77
C LEU A 122 4.62 -12.55 13.69
N ARG A 123 4.98 -13.71 13.16
CA ARG A 123 6.38 -14.11 12.90
C ARG A 123 7.09 -13.19 11.91
N SER A 124 6.44 -12.92 10.77
CA SER A 124 7.04 -12.04 9.76
C SER A 124 7.18 -10.61 10.29
N LEU A 125 6.17 -10.17 11.05
CA LEU A 125 6.18 -8.86 11.68
C LEU A 125 7.29 -8.76 12.73
N ASP A 126 7.46 -9.72 13.64
CA ASP A 126 8.53 -9.71 14.66
C ASP A 126 9.91 -9.49 14.03
N VAL A 127 10.22 -10.20 12.93
CA VAL A 127 11.45 -9.98 12.16
C VAL A 127 11.54 -8.56 11.61
N ASP A 128 10.45 -8.05 11.01
CA ASP A 128 10.41 -6.69 10.47
C ASP A 128 10.59 -5.63 11.59
N LEU A 129 10.00 -5.84 12.77
CA LEU A 129 10.10 -4.94 13.93
C LEU A 129 11.52 -4.93 14.49
N GLU A 130 12.11 -6.11 14.70
CA GLU A 130 13.49 -6.26 15.17
C GLU A 130 14.47 -5.53 14.23
N GLN A 131 14.34 -5.73 12.92
CA GLN A 131 15.18 -5.04 11.94
C GLN A 131 15.03 -3.51 12.00
N LEU A 132 13.82 -3.00 12.23
CA LEU A 132 13.61 -1.56 12.40
C LEU A 132 14.29 -1.03 13.66
N LEU A 133 14.18 -1.75 14.79
CA LEU A 133 14.83 -1.37 16.04
C LEU A 133 16.34 -1.37 15.92
N VAL A 134 16.93 -2.43 15.34
CA VAL A 134 18.36 -2.53 15.07
C VAL A 134 18.86 -1.34 14.25
N ASN A 135 18.16 -1.02 13.15
CA ASN A 135 18.53 0.11 12.31
C ASN A 135 18.42 1.44 13.04
N TYR A 136 17.42 1.62 13.89
CA TYR A 136 17.27 2.83 14.69
C TYR A 136 18.39 2.97 15.73
N GLU A 137 18.70 1.90 16.49
CA GLU A 137 19.76 1.93 17.50
C GLU A 137 21.13 2.22 16.89
N VAL A 138 21.49 1.53 15.80
CA VAL A 138 22.80 1.68 15.15
C VAL A 138 22.90 3.01 14.40
N GLN A 139 21.90 3.36 13.57
CA GLN A 139 22.03 4.49 12.64
C GLN A 139 21.61 5.84 13.25
N ILE A 140 20.66 5.84 14.20
CA ILE A 140 20.11 7.08 14.77
C ILE A 140 20.65 7.36 16.17
N ARG A 141 20.52 6.39 17.08
CA ARG A 141 21.04 6.57 18.45
C ARG A 141 22.55 6.43 18.51
N LYS A 142 23.14 5.57 17.65
CA LYS A 142 24.56 5.19 17.71
C LYS A 142 24.96 4.73 19.11
N SER A 143 24.01 4.10 19.81
CA SER A 143 24.18 3.56 21.17
C SER A 143 25.12 2.35 21.16
N VAL A 144 25.24 1.70 20.00
CA VAL A 144 26.02 0.49 19.74
C VAL A 144 26.51 0.53 18.29
N ASP A 145 27.70 -0.01 18.03
CA ASP A 145 28.28 -0.05 16.68
C ASP A 145 27.58 -1.09 15.79
N ARG A 146 27.08 -2.17 16.39
CA ARG A 146 26.35 -3.26 15.72
C ARG A 146 25.36 -3.91 16.68
N VAL A 147 24.22 -4.36 16.15
CA VAL A 147 23.30 -5.28 16.81
C VAL A 147 23.03 -6.41 15.83
N ALA A 148 23.29 -7.66 16.23
CA ALA A 148 22.89 -8.80 15.41
C ALA A 148 21.38 -9.04 15.59
N PRO A 149 20.61 -9.11 14.49
CA PRO A 149 19.23 -9.56 14.58
C PRO A 149 19.20 -11.03 15.00
N THR A 150 18.26 -11.38 15.88
CA THR A 150 18.03 -12.75 16.33
C THR A 150 17.23 -13.58 15.32
N SER A 151 16.65 -12.94 14.31
CA SER A 151 15.85 -13.62 13.29
C SER A 151 16.00 -12.98 11.91
N TRP A 152 15.78 -13.81 10.88
CA TRP A 152 15.86 -13.41 9.48
C TRP A 152 14.73 -14.02 8.68
N ARG A 153 14.30 -13.33 7.63
CA ARG A 153 13.38 -13.87 6.62
C ARG A 153 13.97 -13.68 5.23
N LYS A 154 13.81 -14.69 4.37
CA LYS A 154 14.17 -14.60 2.96
C LYS A 154 13.31 -13.50 2.30
N PRO A 155 13.91 -12.43 1.78
CA PRO A 155 13.15 -11.29 1.28
C PRO A 155 12.65 -11.48 -0.15
N VAL A 156 13.16 -12.46 -0.89
CA VAL A 156 12.88 -12.67 -2.32
C VAL A 156 12.24 -14.03 -2.53
N LEU A 157 11.15 -14.09 -3.31
CA LEU A 157 10.49 -15.35 -3.66
C LEU A 157 11.28 -16.10 -4.73
N SER A 158 11.50 -17.41 -4.51
CA SER A 158 11.96 -18.32 -5.56
C SER A 158 10.79 -18.85 -6.38
N PRO A 159 11.05 -19.46 -7.56
CA PRO A 159 10.01 -20.14 -8.33
C PRO A 159 9.23 -21.19 -7.52
N ASN A 160 9.90 -21.91 -6.61
CA ASN A 160 9.23 -22.88 -5.72
C ASN A 160 8.29 -22.20 -4.73
N ASP A 161 8.69 -21.05 -4.16
CA ASP A 161 7.84 -20.28 -3.26
C ASP A 161 6.58 -19.77 -4.00
N ILE A 162 6.74 -19.33 -5.26
CA ILE A 162 5.62 -18.89 -6.12
C ILE A 162 4.69 -20.07 -6.48
N PHE A 163 5.25 -21.23 -6.86
CA PHE A 163 4.46 -22.42 -7.16
C PHE A 163 3.69 -22.90 -5.93
N SER A 164 4.33 -22.93 -4.76
CA SER A 164 3.71 -23.24 -3.48
C SER A 164 2.52 -22.32 -3.21
N ALA A 165 2.72 -20.99 -3.30
CA ALA A 165 1.64 -20.01 -3.13
C ALA A 165 0.48 -20.22 -4.11
N ALA A 166 0.77 -20.44 -5.39
CA ALA A 166 -0.25 -20.68 -6.40
C ALA A 166 -1.04 -21.96 -6.13
N LYS A 167 -0.36 -23.03 -5.70
CA LYS A 167 -0.98 -24.30 -5.34
C LYS A 167 -1.89 -24.15 -4.11
N GLU A 168 -1.41 -23.49 -3.05
CA GLU A 168 -2.18 -23.26 -1.83
C GLU A 168 -3.42 -22.38 -2.09
N LEU A 169 -3.37 -21.41 -3.01
CA LEU A 169 -4.57 -20.64 -3.40
C LEU A 169 -5.56 -21.45 -4.23
N PHE A 170 -5.06 -22.24 -5.18
CA PHE A 170 -5.91 -22.93 -6.14
C PHE A 170 -6.60 -24.14 -5.53
N TYR A 171 -5.93 -24.81 -4.58
CA TYR A 171 -6.46 -25.96 -3.83
C TYR A 171 -6.67 -25.59 -2.36
N ILE A 172 -7.26 -24.43 -2.10
CA ILE A 172 -7.51 -23.97 -0.73
C ILE A 172 -8.46 -24.93 0.00
N GLU A 173 -9.33 -25.62 -0.74
CA GLU A 173 -10.28 -26.63 -0.30
C GLU A 173 -9.61 -27.92 0.18
N ASP A 174 -8.33 -28.16 -0.16
CA ASP A 174 -7.56 -29.32 0.31
C ASP A 174 -7.12 -29.17 1.79
N ARG A 175 -7.39 -28.01 2.42
CA ARG A 175 -7.09 -27.75 3.83
C ARG A 175 -8.34 -27.88 4.68
N ASP A 176 -8.28 -28.74 5.69
CA ASP A 176 -9.37 -28.92 6.67
C ASP A 176 -9.57 -27.68 7.54
N THR A 177 -8.49 -26.94 7.81
CA THR A 177 -8.54 -25.71 8.60
C THR A 177 -7.70 -24.61 7.98
N ILE A 178 -8.11 -23.34 8.18
CA ILE A 178 -7.41 -22.18 7.65
C ILE A 178 -6.01 -22.02 8.27
N GLU A 179 -5.81 -22.58 9.46
CA GLU A 179 -4.55 -22.64 10.18
C GLU A 179 -3.51 -23.54 9.48
N ASP A 180 -3.95 -24.47 8.63
CA ASP A 180 -3.07 -25.35 7.85
C ASP A 180 -2.60 -24.72 6.52
N LEU A 181 -3.11 -23.51 6.19
CA LEU A 181 -2.64 -22.77 5.01
C LEU A 181 -1.28 -22.14 5.28
N TYR A 182 -0.37 -22.34 4.33
CA TYR A 182 0.96 -21.73 4.41
C TYR A 182 0.92 -20.25 3.99
N LEU A 183 0.50 -19.38 4.91
CA LEU A 183 0.20 -17.97 4.60
C LEU A 183 1.43 -17.12 4.26
N ARG A 184 2.66 -17.57 4.58
CA ARG A 184 3.90 -16.81 4.27
C ARG A 184 4.03 -16.56 2.77
N ASP A 185 3.87 -17.60 1.95
CA ASP A 185 4.05 -17.52 0.50
C ASP A 185 2.82 -16.91 -0.19
N LEU A 186 1.67 -17.00 0.45
CA LEU A 186 0.41 -16.44 -0.01
C LEU A 186 0.33 -14.92 0.14
N LYS A 187 0.86 -14.36 1.23
CA LYS A 187 0.75 -12.93 1.54
C LYS A 187 1.31 -11.99 0.46
N PRO A 188 2.45 -12.28 -0.19
CA PRO A 188 2.91 -11.50 -1.34
C PRO A 188 1.90 -11.36 -2.49
N MET A 189 0.90 -12.26 -2.60
CA MET A 189 -0.19 -12.12 -3.57
C MET A 189 -1.02 -10.85 -3.35
N VAL A 190 -1.05 -10.32 -2.13
CA VAL A 190 -1.63 -9.00 -1.84
C VAL A 190 -0.96 -7.92 -2.69
N MET A 191 0.36 -7.94 -2.82
CA MET A 191 1.09 -6.95 -3.63
C MET A 191 0.76 -7.05 -5.12
N PHE A 192 0.59 -8.27 -5.65
CA PHE A 192 0.10 -8.48 -7.02
C PHE A 192 -1.31 -7.92 -7.20
N GLN A 193 -2.23 -8.20 -6.27
CA GLN A 193 -3.60 -7.70 -6.34
C GLN A 193 -3.67 -6.17 -6.25
N ILE A 194 -2.85 -5.56 -5.37
CA ILE A 194 -2.70 -4.11 -5.29
C ILE A 194 -2.27 -3.53 -6.63
N ARG A 195 -1.25 -4.12 -7.27
CA ARG A 195 -0.78 -3.68 -8.60
C ARG A 195 -1.90 -3.74 -9.63
N GLN A 196 -2.58 -4.87 -9.72
CA GLN A 196 -3.67 -5.09 -10.68
C GLN A 196 -4.80 -4.08 -10.46
N MET A 197 -5.19 -3.87 -9.21
CA MET A 197 -6.22 -2.90 -8.85
C MET A 197 -5.84 -1.48 -9.29
N VAL A 198 -4.63 -1.03 -8.95
CA VAL A 198 -4.14 0.32 -9.31
C VAL A 198 -4.09 0.49 -10.83
N GLU A 199 -3.60 -0.52 -11.55
CA GLU A 199 -3.50 -0.53 -13.01
C GLU A 199 -4.89 -0.40 -13.67
N ILE A 200 -5.81 -1.30 -13.32
CA ILE A 200 -7.17 -1.35 -13.88
C ILE A 200 -7.92 -0.07 -13.55
N PHE A 201 -7.87 0.38 -12.30
CA PHE A 201 -8.63 1.54 -11.86
C PHE A 201 -8.10 2.83 -12.54
N GLY A 202 -6.78 2.99 -12.65
CA GLY A 202 -6.18 4.11 -13.38
C GLY A 202 -6.63 4.16 -14.84
N ARG A 203 -6.62 3.00 -15.51
CA ARG A 203 -7.11 2.87 -16.88
C ARG A 203 -8.60 3.22 -17.01
N GLN A 204 -9.43 2.75 -16.08
CA GLN A 204 -10.87 3.00 -16.06
C GLN A 204 -11.24 4.46 -15.71
N ILE A 205 -10.38 5.19 -14.98
CA ILE A 205 -10.53 6.64 -14.77
C ILE A 205 -10.37 7.38 -16.09
N ILE A 206 -9.28 7.09 -16.84
CA ILE A 206 -9.00 7.74 -18.12
C ILE A 206 -9.97 7.25 -19.21
N GLY A 207 -10.39 6.00 -19.14
CA GLY A 207 -11.41 5.42 -20.01
C GLY A 207 -10.86 4.72 -21.25
N TYR A 208 -9.69 4.08 -21.20
CA TYR A 208 -9.16 3.27 -22.32
C TYR A 208 -9.22 1.77 -22.01
N THR A 209 -9.22 0.89 -23.02
CA THR A 209 -9.17 -0.57 -22.85
C THR A 209 -7.72 -1.07 -22.87
N ASP A 210 -6.98 -0.66 -23.89
CA ASP A 210 -5.62 -1.06 -24.17
C ASP A 210 -4.98 -0.07 -25.17
N ILE A 211 -3.67 -0.22 -25.33
CA ILE A 211 -2.86 0.56 -26.26
C ILE A 211 -2.18 -0.45 -27.17
N VAL A 212 -2.40 -0.29 -28.46
CA VAL A 212 -1.94 -1.24 -29.48
C VAL A 212 -0.96 -0.60 -30.45
N ASP A 213 -0.10 -1.42 -31.04
CA ASP A 213 0.78 -1.00 -32.12
C ASP A 213 0.02 -0.96 -33.47
N LYS A 214 0.76 -0.69 -34.56
CA LYS A 214 0.20 -0.63 -35.92
C LYS A 214 -0.37 -1.97 -36.43
N LYS A 215 -0.10 -3.08 -35.72
CA LYS A 215 -0.59 -4.43 -36.04
C LYS A 215 -1.72 -4.86 -35.08
N ASP A 216 -2.30 -3.92 -34.34
CA ASP A 216 -3.29 -4.16 -33.30
C ASP A 216 -2.80 -5.11 -32.18
N ILE A 217 -1.48 -5.17 -31.93
CA ILE A 217 -0.90 -5.98 -30.85
C ILE A 217 -0.80 -5.13 -29.57
N PRO A 218 -1.32 -5.61 -28.41
CA PRO A 218 -1.23 -4.90 -27.15
C PRO A 218 0.21 -4.63 -26.70
N VAL A 219 0.51 -3.36 -26.38
CA VAL A 219 1.83 -2.91 -25.97
C VAL A 219 1.94 -2.91 -24.44
N LYS A 220 2.49 -3.99 -23.89
CA LYS A 220 2.56 -4.25 -22.43
C LYS A 220 3.25 -3.15 -21.60
N LYS A 221 4.22 -2.43 -22.16
CA LYS A 221 4.96 -1.40 -21.40
C LYS A 221 4.12 -0.18 -21.01
N PHE A 222 2.94 0.01 -21.62
CA PHE A 222 2.04 1.12 -21.30
C PHE A 222 0.90 0.72 -20.35
N THR A 223 0.87 -0.50 -19.82
CA THR A 223 -0.25 -0.92 -18.97
C THR A 223 -0.39 -0.08 -17.70
N GLN A 224 0.72 0.45 -17.17
CA GLN A 224 0.77 1.25 -15.95
C GLN A 224 0.82 2.77 -16.18
N VAL A 225 0.66 3.23 -17.42
CA VAL A 225 0.88 4.63 -17.80
C VAL A 225 -0.17 5.61 -17.26
N ALA A 226 -1.36 5.10 -16.89
CA ALA A 226 -2.49 5.95 -16.51
C ALA A 226 -2.15 6.91 -15.36
N TRP A 227 -1.55 6.40 -14.27
CA TRP A 227 -1.24 7.23 -13.10
C TRP A 227 -0.10 8.22 -13.36
N GLU A 228 0.81 7.94 -14.29
CA GLU A 228 1.82 8.90 -14.73
C GLU A 228 1.18 10.07 -15.47
N PHE A 229 0.25 9.77 -16.39
CA PHE A 229 -0.50 10.79 -17.11
C PHE A 229 -1.39 11.61 -16.18
N ILE A 230 -2.16 10.97 -15.29
CA ILE A 230 -3.00 11.66 -14.29
C ILE A 230 -2.14 12.61 -13.44
N ALA A 231 -0.95 12.18 -13.03
CA ALA A 231 -0.03 13.03 -12.28
C ALA A 231 0.47 14.22 -13.09
N GLU A 232 0.76 14.06 -14.38
CA GLU A 232 1.11 15.19 -15.26
C GLU A 232 -0.06 16.16 -15.46
N GLU A 233 -1.28 15.64 -15.62
CA GLU A 233 -2.49 16.47 -15.73
C GLU A 233 -2.73 17.28 -14.46
N CYS A 234 -2.64 16.66 -13.28
CA CYS A 234 -2.82 17.34 -11.99
C CYS A 234 -1.75 18.42 -11.72
N LYS A 235 -0.55 18.35 -12.33
CA LYS A 235 0.47 19.41 -12.23
C LYS A 235 0.04 20.72 -12.89
N LYS A 236 -0.93 20.67 -13.83
CA LYS A 236 -1.50 21.85 -14.50
C LYS A 236 -2.33 22.73 -13.55
N LYS A 237 -2.57 22.29 -12.30
CA LYS A 237 -3.28 23.03 -11.24
C LYS A 237 -4.65 23.53 -11.71
N SER A 238 -4.81 24.83 -11.94
CA SER A 238 -6.08 25.47 -12.31
C SER A 238 -6.59 25.06 -13.69
N SER A 239 -5.70 24.61 -14.58
CA SER A 239 -6.08 24.06 -15.89
C SER A 239 -6.13 22.54 -15.94
N SER A 240 -5.99 21.86 -14.79
CA SER A 240 -6.18 20.41 -14.72
C SER A 240 -7.62 20.05 -15.06
N ARG A 241 -7.78 19.12 -16.01
CA ARG A 241 -9.08 18.52 -16.35
C ARG A 241 -9.50 17.44 -15.37
N ILE A 242 -8.55 16.88 -14.61
CA ILE A 242 -8.81 15.84 -13.61
C ILE A 242 -8.80 16.46 -12.22
N VAL A 243 -9.84 16.16 -11.44
CA VAL A 243 -9.93 16.49 -10.03
C VAL A 243 -10.01 15.20 -9.23
N LEU A 244 -9.05 15.02 -8.32
CA LEU A 244 -8.98 13.87 -7.41
C LEU A 244 -9.35 14.32 -5.98
N PRO A 245 -10.06 13.48 -5.21
CA PRO A 245 -10.35 13.76 -3.80
C PRO A 245 -9.17 13.46 -2.86
N PHE A 246 -8.05 12.98 -3.39
CA PHE A 246 -6.81 12.64 -2.67
C PHE A 246 -5.57 13.10 -3.45
N PRO A 247 -4.40 13.18 -2.80
CA PRO A 247 -3.13 13.50 -3.48
C PRO A 247 -2.74 12.46 -4.54
N VAL A 248 -2.56 12.88 -5.80
CA VAL A 248 -2.18 11.99 -6.91
C VAL A 248 -0.87 11.23 -6.66
N ILE A 249 0.03 11.82 -5.86
CA ILE A 249 1.31 11.21 -5.53
C ILE A 249 1.13 9.87 -4.82
N PHE A 250 0.04 9.66 -4.08
CA PHE A 250 -0.23 8.41 -3.37
C PHE A 250 -0.35 7.23 -4.34
N MET A 251 -1.21 7.37 -5.34
CA MET A 251 -1.42 6.32 -6.35
C MET A 251 -0.21 6.17 -7.28
N LYS A 252 0.47 7.27 -7.60
CA LYS A 252 1.70 7.20 -8.40
C LYS A 252 2.81 6.40 -7.70
N THR A 253 3.07 6.68 -6.43
CA THR A 253 4.10 5.98 -5.67
C THR A 253 3.72 4.52 -5.45
N LEU A 254 2.46 4.23 -5.15
CA LEU A 254 1.96 2.87 -4.99
C LEU A 254 2.03 2.05 -6.29
N ASN A 255 1.74 2.66 -7.43
CA ASN A 255 1.89 2.04 -8.75
C ASN A 255 3.35 1.64 -9.00
N SER A 256 4.30 2.55 -8.72
CA SER A 256 5.74 2.28 -8.88
C SER A 256 6.24 1.20 -7.92
N TRP A 257 5.84 1.26 -6.64
CA TRP A 257 6.24 0.29 -5.62
C TRP A 257 5.72 -1.12 -5.94
N SER A 258 4.44 -1.25 -6.27
CA SER A 258 3.84 -2.54 -6.60
C SER A 258 4.36 -3.11 -7.92
N ASN A 259 4.77 -2.26 -8.87
CA ASN A 259 5.44 -2.72 -10.08
C ASN A 259 6.86 -3.23 -9.82
N ASN A 260 7.61 -2.57 -8.92
CA ASN A 260 8.95 -3.02 -8.54
C ASN A 260 8.93 -4.47 -8.05
N PHE A 261 7.92 -4.84 -7.25
CA PHE A 261 7.74 -6.22 -6.79
C PHE A 261 7.63 -7.25 -7.92
N VAL A 262 6.93 -6.94 -9.02
CA VAL A 262 6.80 -7.88 -10.14
C VAL A 262 8.13 -8.12 -10.85
N HIS A 263 9.06 -7.17 -10.76
CA HIS A 263 10.40 -7.28 -11.35
C HIS A 263 11.44 -7.87 -10.40
N THR A 264 11.30 -7.69 -9.08
CA THR A 264 12.30 -8.12 -8.09
C THR A 264 11.85 -9.32 -7.27
N SER A 265 10.56 -9.60 -7.20
CA SER A 265 9.92 -10.54 -6.25
C SER A 265 10.23 -10.26 -4.77
N TYR A 266 10.61 -9.01 -4.45
CA TYR A 266 10.97 -8.58 -3.10
C TYR A 266 9.74 -8.36 -2.22
N ILE A 267 9.65 -9.14 -1.14
CA ILE A 267 8.57 -9.09 -0.16
C ILE A 267 8.83 -7.95 0.83
N HIS A 268 8.12 -6.84 0.63
CA HIS A 268 8.13 -5.72 1.57
C HIS A 268 7.48 -6.12 2.91
N SER A 269 7.90 -5.45 3.98
CA SER A 269 7.43 -5.70 5.35
C SER A 269 5.91 -5.66 5.49
N ALA A 270 5.38 -6.44 6.43
CA ALA A 270 3.93 -6.62 6.59
C ALA A 270 3.19 -5.30 6.85
N TYR A 271 3.78 -4.39 7.64
CA TYR A 271 3.20 -3.08 7.90
C TYR A 271 3.16 -2.18 6.65
N ILE A 272 4.09 -2.33 5.70
CA ILE A 272 4.08 -1.60 4.42
C ILE A 272 2.91 -2.08 3.56
N GLN A 273 2.68 -3.39 3.50
CA GLN A 273 1.55 -3.97 2.76
C GLN A 273 0.21 -3.57 3.40
N TYR A 274 0.12 -3.60 4.74
CA TYR A 274 -1.04 -3.08 5.47
C TYR A 274 -1.31 -1.61 5.12
N TYR A 275 -0.27 -0.78 5.14
CA TYR A 275 -0.41 0.63 4.82
C TYR A 275 -0.75 0.88 3.33
N ALA A 276 -0.27 0.04 2.42
CA ALA A 276 -0.68 0.07 1.02
C ALA A 276 -2.19 -0.17 0.85
N LEU A 277 -2.74 -1.15 1.57
CA LEU A 277 -4.18 -1.40 1.59
C LEU A 277 -4.95 -0.21 2.17
N HIS A 278 -4.45 0.41 3.24
CA HIS A 278 -5.02 1.63 3.79
C HIS A 278 -5.12 2.74 2.74
N ILE A 279 -4.04 3.01 2.01
CA ILE A 279 -4.03 4.04 0.95
C ILE A 279 -4.99 3.70 -0.19
N LEU A 280 -5.14 2.43 -0.58
CA LEU A 280 -6.10 2.02 -1.61
C LEU A 280 -7.56 2.28 -1.24
N THR A 281 -7.89 2.33 0.05
CA THR A 281 -9.25 2.69 0.48
C THR A 281 -9.66 4.07 -0.03
N LEU A 282 -8.70 4.97 -0.30
CA LEU A 282 -8.96 6.28 -0.90
C LEU A 282 -9.58 6.19 -2.30
N LEU A 283 -9.30 5.11 -3.06
CA LEU A 283 -9.95 4.85 -4.34
C LEU A 283 -11.37 4.32 -4.18
N LEU A 284 -11.64 3.58 -3.10
CA LEU A 284 -12.91 2.89 -2.90
C LEU A 284 -13.90 3.69 -2.04
N LYS A 285 -13.45 4.75 -1.36
CA LYS A 285 -14.29 5.57 -0.48
C LYS A 285 -14.98 6.70 -1.24
N GLY A 286 -16.16 6.41 -1.78
CA GLY A 286 -17.05 7.45 -2.35
C GLY A 286 -17.67 8.36 -1.29
N SER A 287 -18.13 9.57 -1.67
CA SER A 287 -18.94 10.40 -0.76
C SER A 287 -20.33 9.83 -0.49
N GLY A 288 -20.81 8.93 -1.35
CA GLY A 288 -22.23 8.59 -1.43
C GLY A 288 -23.09 9.68 -2.08
N SER A 289 -22.49 10.77 -2.57
CA SER A 289 -23.20 11.84 -3.26
C SER A 289 -23.45 11.47 -4.72
N SER A 290 -24.51 12.05 -5.28
CA SER A 290 -24.74 12.04 -6.72
C SER A 290 -24.19 13.32 -7.34
N PHE A 291 -23.58 13.22 -8.52
CA PHE A 291 -23.07 14.35 -9.28
C PHE A 291 -23.75 14.44 -10.64
N ARG A 292 -23.99 15.66 -11.11
CA ARG A 292 -24.49 15.90 -12.47
C ARG A 292 -23.35 15.66 -13.47
N ILE A 293 -23.59 14.79 -14.44
CA ILE A 293 -22.64 14.48 -15.52
C ILE A 293 -22.99 15.24 -16.81
N TYR A 294 -22.16 15.11 -17.83
CA TYR A 294 -22.21 15.84 -19.10
C TYR A 294 -23.57 15.86 -19.83
N ASN A 295 -24.43 14.86 -19.60
CA ASN A 295 -25.76 14.76 -20.20
C ASN A 295 -26.90 15.25 -19.29
N GLY A 296 -26.57 15.89 -18.16
CA GLY A 296 -27.55 16.41 -17.19
C GLY A 296 -28.04 15.38 -16.17
N ASN A 297 -27.76 14.09 -16.35
CA ASN A 297 -28.18 13.06 -15.41
C ASN A 297 -27.37 13.13 -14.12
N MET A 298 -28.02 12.75 -13.02
CA MET A 298 -27.34 12.53 -11.74
C MET A 298 -26.82 11.10 -11.70
N GLN A 299 -25.52 10.93 -11.43
CA GLN A 299 -24.91 9.63 -11.19
C GLN A 299 -24.31 9.56 -9.80
N ARG A 300 -24.40 8.39 -9.18
CA ARG A 300 -23.65 8.01 -7.98
C ARG A 300 -22.78 6.80 -8.32
N LYS A 301 -21.52 6.85 -7.91
CA LYS A 301 -20.55 5.76 -8.07
C LYS A 301 -20.12 5.22 -6.71
N GLY A 302 -19.77 3.94 -6.66
CA GLY A 302 -19.39 3.22 -5.45
C GLY A 302 -17.94 3.44 -5.01
N HIS A 303 -17.24 4.42 -5.59
CA HIS A 303 -15.81 4.64 -5.41
C HIS A 303 -15.54 6.15 -5.30
N ALA A 304 -14.27 6.54 -5.20
CA ALA A 304 -13.82 7.93 -5.04
C ALA A 304 -14.44 8.90 -6.07
N ASP A 305 -14.72 10.12 -5.61
CA ASP A 305 -15.33 11.19 -6.42
C ASP A 305 -14.32 11.84 -7.36
N ILE A 306 -13.88 11.09 -8.36
CA ILE A 306 -12.94 11.53 -9.39
C ILE A 306 -13.71 12.18 -10.51
N MET A 307 -13.38 13.43 -10.83
CA MET A 307 -14.10 14.21 -11.83
C MET A 307 -13.20 14.56 -13.00
N ILE A 308 -13.77 14.53 -14.20
CA ILE A 308 -13.08 14.92 -15.43
C ILE A 308 -13.94 15.95 -16.17
N SER A 309 -13.33 17.09 -16.48
CA SER A 309 -13.91 18.12 -17.36
C SER A 309 -13.23 18.08 -18.73
N ASN A 310 -13.96 18.49 -19.77
CA ASN A 310 -13.49 18.54 -21.16
C ASN A 310 -12.82 17.21 -21.59
N TYR A 311 -13.60 16.12 -21.51
CA TYR A 311 -13.09 14.77 -21.69
C TYR A 311 -12.48 14.50 -23.07
N GLU A 312 -13.01 15.09 -24.14
CA GLU A 312 -12.45 14.88 -25.49
C GLU A 312 -11.04 15.47 -25.62
N GLU A 313 -10.79 16.62 -24.99
CA GLU A 313 -9.44 17.19 -24.99
C GLU A 313 -8.50 16.39 -24.08
N LEU A 314 -8.98 15.82 -22.98
CA LEU A 314 -8.17 14.91 -22.15
C LEU A 314 -7.76 13.66 -22.94
N LYS A 315 -8.66 13.07 -23.75
CA LYS A 315 -8.35 11.93 -24.62
C LYS A 315 -7.26 12.27 -25.62
N LYS A 316 -7.37 13.43 -26.27
CA LYS A 316 -6.38 13.93 -27.22
C LYS A 316 -5.02 14.17 -26.54
N ASP A 317 -5.02 14.80 -25.37
CA ASP A 317 -3.80 14.99 -24.55
C ASP A 317 -3.15 13.64 -24.20
N PHE A 318 -3.95 12.61 -23.88
CA PHE A 318 -3.45 11.26 -23.60
C PHE A 318 -2.85 10.60 -24.83
N GLU A 319 -3.51 10.66 -25.99
CA GLU A 319 -2.98 10.13 -27.25
C GLU A 319 -1.66 10.79 -27.64
N ILE A 320 -1.55 12.11 -27.47
CA ILE A 320 -0.31 12.86 -27.68
C ILE A 320 0.76 12.41 -26.68
N TYR A 321 0.40 12.25 -25.40
CA TYR A 321 1.30 11.78 -24.36
C TYR A 321 1.90 10.40 -24.66
N ILE A 322 1.08 9.47 -25.17
CA ILE A 322 1.51 8.13 -25.58
C ILE A 322 2.39 8.21 -26.83
N ASN A 323 1.95 8.94 -27.86
CA ASN A 323 2.69 9.05 -29.13
C ASN A 323 4.04 9.76 -28.97
N ARG A 324 4.18 10.69 -28.02
CA ARG A 324 5.48 11.29 -27.67
C ARG A 324 6.48 10.27 -27.11
N ARG A 325 6.01 9.24 -26.40
CA ARG A 325 6.86 8.19 -25.82
C ARG A 325 7.14 7.06 -26.82
N GLN A 326 6.16 6.74 -27.67
CA GLN A 326 6.35 5.85 -28.80
C GLN A 326 5.37 6.22 -29.92
N PRO A 327 5.88 6.75 -31.05
CA PRO A 327 5.03 7.14 -32.18
C PRO A 327 4.31 5.96 -32.83
N GLY A 328 3.10 6.20 -33.31
CA GLY A 328 2.31 5.24 -34.09
C GLY A 328 1.53 4.23 -33.24
N LEU A 329 1.30 4.54 -31.96
CA LEU A 329 0.43 3.77 -31.09
C LEU A 329 -0.99 4.30 -31.14
N LYS A 330 -1.95 3.36 -31.06
CA LYS A 330 -3.38 3.64 -31.02
C LYS A 330 -3.91 3.34 -29.63
N VAL A 331 -4.72 4.25 -29.10
CA VAL A 331 -5.45 4.07 -27.84
C VAL A 331 -6.86 3.61 -28.19
N ASN A 332 -7.27 2.46 -27.66
CA ASN A 332 -8.64 2.00 -27.80
C ASN A 332 -9.45 2.52 -26.60
N TRP A 333 -10.53 3.24 -26.88
CA TRP A 333 -11.32 3.94 -25.87
C TRP A 333 -12.53 3.11 -25.43
N LEU A 334 -12.84 3.16 -24.14
CA LEU A 334 -14.06 2.60 -23.57
C LEU A 334 -15.27 3.48 -23.95
N PRO A 335 -16.48 2.90 -24.02
CA PRO A 335 -17.71 3.68 -23.99
C PRO A 335 -17.76 4.57 -22.74
N ILE A 336 -18.24 5.81 -22.89
CA ILE A 336 -18.30 6.80 -21.79
C ILE A 336 -19.06 6.26 -20.57
N THR A 337 -20.08 5.43 -20.80
CA THR A 337 -20.88 4.80 -19.75
C THR A 337 -20.10 3.82 -18.86
N GLN A 338 -18.95 3.33 -19.32
CA GLN A 338 -18.08 2.39 -18.59
C GLN A 338 -16.91 3.08 -17.86
N ILE A 339 -16.78 4.40 -18.01
CA ILE A 339 -15.75 5.18 -17.33
C ILE A 339 -16.06 5.29 -15.85
N GLN A 340 -15.04 5.10 -15.00
CA GLN A 340 -15.22 5.19 -13.55
C GLN A 340 -15.15 6.64 -13.07
N ALA A 341 -14.51 7.57 -13.77
CA ALA A 341 -14.64 8.99 -13.44
C ALA A 341 -16.05 9.56 -13.72
N TYR A 342 -16.44 10.60 -12.97
CA TYR A 342 -17.56 11.45 -13.33
C TYR A 342 -17.15 12.39 -14.48
N ILE A 343 -17.69 12.16 -15.67
CA ILE A 343 -17.48 13.04 -16.81
C ILE A 343 -18.43 14.23 -16.71
N ILE A 344 -17.88 15.39 -16.37
CA ILE A 344 -18.63 16.63 -16.12
C ILE A 344 -18.95 17.35 -17.44
N SER A 345 -18.02 17.35 -18.40
CA SER A 345 -18.24 17.91 -19.73
C SER A 345 -17.43 17.17 -20.79
N LEU A 346 -17.96 17.12 -22.01
CA LEU A 346 -17.26 16.53 -23.17
C LEU A 346 -16.32 17.53 -23.83
N GLY A 347 -16.74 18.79 -23.96
CA GLY A 347 -15.95 19.89 -24.52
C GLY A 347 -15.73 21.05 -23.55
N SER A 348 -15.25 22.18 -24.08
CA SER A 348 -15.07 23.45 -23.36
C SER A 348 -16.40 24.09 -22.92
N THR A 349 -17.51 23.69 -23.53
CA THR A 349 -18.85 24.01 -23.06
C THR A 349 -19.19 23.17 -21.83
N VAL A 350 -18.93 23.74 -20.66
CA VAL A 350 -19.48 23.26 -19.40
C VAL A 350 -21.00 23.45 -19.49
N PRO A 351 -21.85 22.42 -19.36
CA PRO A 351 -23.26 22.64 -19.04
C PRO A 351 -23.25 23.29 -17.66
N GLN A 352 -23.53 24.60 -17.61
CA GLN A 352 -23.58 25.47 -16.43
C GLN A 352 -23.00 24.86 -15.15
N SER A 353 -21.70 25.15 -14.98
CA SER A 353 -20.90 25.05 -13.75
C SER A 353 -21.13 23.82 -12.87
N LEU A 354 -20.06 23.03 -12.69
CA LEU A 354 -19.78 22.52 -11.34
C LEU A 354 -19.90 23.74 -10.42
N SER A 355 -20.87 23.76 -9.52
CA SER A 355 -21.10 24.94 -8.71
C SER A 355 -19.79 25.26 -8.00
N PHE A 356 -19.49 26.54 -7.80
CA PHE A 356 -18.35 26.96 -6.98
C PHE A 356 -18.28 26.16 -5.67
N TRP A 357 -19.46 25.80 -5.13
CA TRP A 357 -19.65 24.93 -3.98
C TRP A 357 -19.18 23.49 -4.16
N ASP A 358 -19.32 22.86 -5.33
CA ASP A 358 -18.83 21.50 -5.58
C ASP A 358 -17.29 21.45 -5.64
N LYS A 359 -16.67 22.47 -6.24
CA LYS A 359 -15.20 22.63 -6.23
C LYS A 359 -14.67 22.91 -4.83
N ILE A 360 -15.37 23.78 -4.08
CA ILE A 360 -15.10 24.04 -2.67
C ILE A 360 -15.26 22.76 -1.84
N ARG A 361 -16.34 21.99 -2.02
CA ARG A 361 -16.60 20.78 -1.24
C ARG A 361 -15.51 19.72 -1.44
N LEU A 362 -14.97 19.61 -2.65
CA LEU A 362 -13.80 18.76 -2.95
C LEU A 362 -12.51 19.31 -2.34
N PHE A 363 -12.28 20.62 -2.40
CA PHE A 363 -11.13 21.25 -1.73
C PHE A 363 -11.18 21.06 -0.21
N PHE A 364 -12.32 21.32 0.41
CA PHE A 364 -12.52 21.09 1.85
C PHE A 364 -12.41 19.61 2.21
N ARG A 365 -12.84 18.67 1.36
CA ARG A 365 -12.55 17.24 1.58
C ARG A 365 -11.07 16.90 1.48
N ARG A 366 -10.37 17.45 0.49
CA ARG A 366 -8.92 17.26 0.34
C ARG A 366 -8.14 17.78 1.56
N VAL A 367 -8.61 18.85 2.19
CA VAL A 367 -7.93 19.51 3.33
C VAL A 367 -8.40 18.97 4.70
N PHE A 368 -9.69 18.66 4.85
CA PHE A 368 -10.33 18.33 6.13
C PHE A 368 -10.93 16.92 6.19
N GLY A 369 -11.00 16.18 5.09
CA GLY A 369 -11.52 14.81 5.04
C GLY A 369 -10.74 13.82 5.91
N ASN A 370 -9.49 14.15 6.25
CA ASN A 370 -8.64 13.38 7.17
C ASN A 370 -8.94 13.66 8.66
N ILE A 371 -9.71 14.68 9.01
CA ILE A 371 -10.00 15.02 10.42
C ILE A 371 -11.18 14.22 10.98
N LEU A 372 -12.12 13.79 10.14
CA LEU A 372 -13.30 13.00 10.56
C LEU A 372 -13.06 11.48 10.57
N GLY A 373 -11.87 11.02 10.16
CA GLY A 373 -11.45 9.62 10.30
C GLY A 373 -10.97 9.23 11.70
N LEU A 374 -10.78 10.22 12.59
CA LEU A 374 -10.29 10.04 13.97
C LEU A 374 -11.39 10.05 15.04
N PHE A 375 -12.65 10.29 14.67
CA PHE A 375 -13.77 10.37 15.62
C PHE A 375 -14.95 9.44 15.31
N ASN A 376 -14.75 8.47 14.41
CA ASN A 376 -15.69 7.36 14.20
C ASN A 376 -14.90 6.06 13.98
N ARG A 377 -14.19 5.62 15.01
CA ARG A 377 -13.88 4.20 15.27
C ARG A 377 -13.87 3.98 16.77
#